data_AF-A0A7V5NVQ2-F1
#
_entry.id   AF-A0A7V5NVQ2-F1
#
_cell.length_a   1.000
_cell.length_b   1.000
_cell.length_c   1.000
_cell.angle_alpha   90.00
_cell.angle_beta   90.00
_cell.angle_gamma   90.00
#
_symmetry.space_group_name_H-M   'P 1'
#
loop_
_entity.id
_entity.type
_entity.pdbx_description
1 polymer ?
#
loop_
_entity_poly.entity_id
_entity_poly.type
_entity_poly.pdbx_seq_one_letter_code
_entity_poly.pdbx_strand_id
1 'polypeptide(L)'
;MAKKVQDDHFGLKRLKSKDAKNAIIQKLSEDFNLTPIIAEAFYSQFSQYYQEHANVSLSSGEISYEAVASDEPAGKHIRLARKKNIRLRLLDFNTDLEVLAEYGTAGVRRHRLLRLTRQAYDQGALLSYEDLAMILTTSASTIKRDVYHLNREGKFIITRGSKLDMGPGLSHKTIIIDYYLKGYTFTDIERITNHSERSVKRYLSDFIQVATLFKQGFKKNQIRLISQKSARLVREYLELLNIYSATENQRLAQILSPQQPDEVSKKKSCSEPSREGEEND
;
A
#
# COMPACT_ATOMS: atom_id res chain seq x y z
N MET A 1 -30.94 20.03 20.57
CA MET A 1 -31.01 18.77 21.33
C MET A 1 -30.78 17.61 20.36
N ALA A 2 -29.56 17.06 20.31
CA ALA A 2 -29.23 15.95 19.43
C ALA A 2 -29.71 14.64 20.05
N LYS A 3 -30.58 13.91 19.33
CA LYS A 3 -31.03 12.56 19.70
C LYS A 3 -29.82 11.66 19.86
N LYS A 4 -29.54 11.21 21.09
CA LYS A 4 -28.68 10.05 21.35
C LYS A 4 -29.31 8.85 20.63
N VAL A 5 -28.64 8.33 19.61
CA VAL A 5 -28.95 7.02 19.04
C VAL A 5 -28.51 5.98 20.07
N GLN A 6 -29.41 5.66 21.00
CA GLN A 6 -29.41 4.39 21.69
C GLN A 6 -30.00 3.38 20.71
N ASP A 7 -29.18 2.45 20.22
CA ASP A 7 -29.59 1.07 19.93
C ASP A 7 -28.37 0.20 19.57
N ASP A 8 -28.09 -0.80 20.41
CA ASP A 8 -27.04 -1.81 20.28
C ASP A 8 -27.41 -2.87 19.21
N HIS A 9 -27.97 -2.43 18.07
CA HIS A 9 -28.59 -3.28 17.05
C HIS A 9 -27.61 -4.28 16.41
N PHE A 10 -26.30 -3.98 16.42
CA PHE A 10 -25.26 -4.84 15.86
C PHE A 10 -24.41 -5.59 16.91
N GLY A 11 -24.77 -5.51 18.20
CA GLY A 11 -23.99 -6.12 19.28
C GLY A 11 -22.56 -5.60 19.35
N LEU A 12 -22.36 -4.31 19.08
CA LEU A 12 -21.05 -3.68 18.94
C LEU A 12 -20.23 -3.81 20.24
N LYS A 13 -20.88 -3.75 21.40
CA LYS A 13 -20.24 -4.00 22.70
C LYS A 13 -19.68 -5.43 22.81
N ARG A 14 -20.38 -6.42 22.26
CA ARG A 14 -19.96 -7.84 22.22
C ARG A 14 -18.87 -8.12 21.19
N LEU A 15 -18.76 -7.32 20.14
CA LEU A 15 -17.66 -7.42 19.17
C LEU A 15 -16.40 -6.73 19.69
N LYS A 16 -16.52 -5.60 20.40
CA LYS A 16 -15.40 -4.94 21.10
C LYS A 16 -14.79 -5.80 22.20
N SER A 17 -15.58 -6.66 22.85
CA SER A 17 -15.05 -7.62 23.84
C SER A 17 -14.28 -8.79 23.20
N LYS A 18 -14.41 -9.03 21.89
CA LYS A 18 -13.67 -10.06 21.14
C LYS A 18 -12.37 -9.51 20.56
N ASP A 19 -11.64 -8.76 21.38
CA ASP A 19 -10.31 -8.26 21.06
C ASP A 19 -9.27 -9.10 21.81
N ALA A 20 -8.17 -9.44 21.14
CA ALA A 20 -7.08 -10.22 21.73
C ALA A 20 -6.48 -9.48 22.93
N LYS A 21 -6.43 -8.14 22.90
CA LYS A 21 -6.05 -7.31 24.05
C LYS A 21 -6.92 -7.62 25.27
N ASN A 22 -8.24 -7.55 25.11
CA ASN A 22 -9.18 -7.77 26.22
C ASN A 22 -9.14 -9.21 26.75
N ALA A 23 -8.96 -10.19 25.86
CA ALA A 23 -8.78 -11.59 26.27
C ALA A 23 -7.49 -11.81 27.09
N ILE A 24 -6.39 -11.16 26.70
CA ILE A 24 -5.12 -11.24 27.44
C ILE A 24 -5.24 -10.54 28.79
N ILE A 25 -5.85 -9.34 28.84
CA ILE A 25 -6.08 -8.62 30.11
C ILE A 25 -6.96 -9.44 31.05
N GLN A 26 -8.02 -10.05 30.53
CA GLN A 26 -8.90 -10.91 31.33
C GLN A 26 -8.13 -12.10 31.91
N LYS A 27 -7.36 -12.81 31.08
CA LYS A 27 -6.51 -13.91 31.58
C LYS A 27 -5.48 -13.47 32.59
N LEU A 28 -4.82 -12.32 32.38
CA LEU A 28 -3.87 -11.77 33.34
C LEU A 28 -4.54 -11.44 34.69
N SER A 29 -5.78 -10.96 34.65
CA SER A 29 -6.58 -10.70 35.86
C SER A 29 -6.93 -11.99 36.60
N GLU A 30 -7.35 -13.03 35.87
CA GLU A 30 -7.74 -14.33 36.44
C GLU A 30 -6.53 -15.15 36.95
N ASP A 31 -5.47 -15.28 36.14
CA ASP A 31 -4.32 -16.15 36.42
C ASP A 31 -3.42 -15.59 37.54
N PHE A 32 -3.33 -14.26 37.65
CA PHE A 32 -2.45 -13.57 38.61
C PHE A 32 -3.22 -12.77 39.67
N ASN A 33 -4.55 -12.91 39.72
CA ASN A 33 -5.43 -12.22 40.67
C ASN A 33 -5.26 -10.68 40.66
N LEU A 34 -4.99 -10.13 39.48
CA LEU A 34 -4.77 -8.69 39.29
C LEU A 34 -6.10 -7.96 39.11
N THR A 35 -6.18 -6.72 39.60
CA THR A 35 -7.32 -5.85 39.24
C THR A 35 -7.25 -5.51 37.75
N PRO A 36 -8.39 -5.28 37.06
CA PRO A 36 -8.41 -5.01 35.62
C PRO A 36 -7.50 -3.84 35.19
N ILE A 37 -7.39 -2.81 36.04
CA ILE A 37 -6.52 -1.65 35.81
C ILE A 37 -5.04 -2.05 35.82
N ILE A 38 -4.65 -2.90 36.77
CA ILE A 38 -3.28 -3.40 36.87
C ILE A 38 -2.98 -4.33 35.69
N ALA A 39 -3.89 -5.26 35.37
CA ALA A 39 -3.73 -6.16 34.21
C ALA A 39 -3.60 -5.39 32.88
N GLU A 40 -4.34 -4.30 32.69
CA GLU A 40 -4.21 -3.43 31.52
C GLU A 40 -2.85 -2.70 31.49
N ALA A 41 -2.37 -2.21 32.64
CA ALA A 41 -1.04 -1.60 32.74
C ALA A 41 0.08 -2.59 32.38
N PHE A 42 0.00 -3.83 32.90
CA PHE A 42 0.94 -4.91 32.55
C PHE A 42 0.88 -5.23 31.06
N TYR A 43 -0.31 -5.37 30.47
CA TYR A 43 -0.45 -5.60 29.03
C TYR A 43 0.21 -4.50 28.19
N SER A 44 0.00 -3.23 28.54
CA SER A 44 0.64 -2.11 27.86
C SER A 44 2.16 -2.14 27.98
N GLN A 45 2.69 -2.44 29.17
CA GLN A 45 4.12 -2.52 29.42
C GLN A 45 4.76 -3.70 28.65
N PHE A 46 4.14 -4.88 28.65
CA PHE A 46 4.59 -6.02 27.85
C PHE A 46 4.51 -5.74 26.35
N SER A 47 3.46 -5.08 25.88
CA SER A 47 3.32 -4.68 24.48
C SER A 47 4.44 -3.73 24.06
N GLN A 48 4.81 -2.79 24.93
CA GLN A 48 5.94 -1.88 24.73
C GLN A 48 7.27 -2.65 24.70
N TYR A 49 7.54 -3.54 25.65
CA TYR A 49 8.76 -4.37 25.63
C TYR A 49 8.85 -5.27 24.40
N TYR A 50 7.73 -5.84 23.95
CA TYR A 50 7.69 -6.59 22.70
C TYR A 50 7.98 -5.70 21.49
N GLN A 51 7.48 -4.45 21.44
CA GLN A 51 7.80 -3.52 20.37
C GLN A 51 9.27 -3.09 20.37
N GLU A 52 9.86 -2.90 21.55
CA GLU A 52 11.25 -2.45 21.73
C GLU A 52 12.26 -3.58 21.47
N HIS A 53 11.93 -4.83 21.79
CA HIS A 53 12.89 -5.93 21.81
C HIS A 53 12.52 -7.15 20.95
N ALA A 54 11.28 -7.27 20.48
CA ALA A 54 10.87 -8.36 19.59
C ALA A 54 10.56 -7.82 18.19
N ASN A 55 11.22 -8.40 17.18
CA ASN A 55 10.91 -8.14 15.76
C ASN A 55 9.63 -8.88 15.31
N VAL A 56 8.62 -8.98 16.20
CA VAL A 56 7.39 -9.74 16.01
C VAL A 56 6.20 -8.81 16.26
N SER A 57 5.61 -8.30 15.17
CA SER A 57 4.35 -7.58 15.25
C SER A 57 3.20 -8.57 15.47
N LEU A 58 2.82 -8.84 16.72
CA LEU A 58 1.57 -9.53 17.07
C LEU A 58 0.38 -8.61 16.79
N SER A 59 0.07 -8.35 15.51
CA SER A 59 -1.15 -7.63 15.16
C SER A 59 -2.30 -8.63 15.06
N SER A 60 -3.27 -8.50 15.96
CA SER A 60 -4.56 -9.19 15.86
C SER A 60 -5.18 -8.89 14.49
N GLY A 61 -5.59 -9.92 13.76
CA GLY A 61 -6.31 -9.76 12.49
C GLY A 61 -5.48 -9.78 11.21
N GLU A 62 -4.16 -10.00 11.26
CA GLU A 62 -3.34 -10.25 10.06
C GLU A 62 -3.30 -11.74 9.67
N ILE A 63 -3.31 -12.01 8.36
CA ILE A 63 -3.21 -13.36 7.78
C ILE A 63 -2.04 -13.41 6.79
N SER A 64 -1.38 -14.57 6.72
CA SER A 64 -0.46 -14.90 5.63
C SER A 64 -1.28 -15.52 4.49
N TYR A 65 -1.15 -15.00 3.28
CA TYR A 65 -1.88 -15.49 2.11
C TYR A 65 -0.94 -15.68 0.92
N GLU A 66 -1.15 -16.75 0.16
CA GLU A 66 -0.38 -17.02 -1.06
C GLU A 66 -1.17 -16.50 -2.28
N ALA A 67 -0.66 -15.46 -2.94
CA ALA A 67 -1.31 -14.82 -4.08
C ALA A 67 -0.40 -14.85 -5.33
N VAL A 68 -0.98 -14.69 -6.51
CA VAL A 68 -0.22 -14.69 -7.77
C VAL A 68 0.66 -13.44 -7.84
N ALA A 69 1.91 -13.61 -8.26
CA ALA A 69 2.84 -12.50 -8.47
C ALA A 69 2.27 -11.51 -9.49
N SER A 70 2.39 -10.21 -9.22
CA SER A 70 1.72 -9.18 -10.01
C SER A 70 2.23 -9.10 -11.45
N ASP A 71 3.47 -9.48 -11.69
CA ASP A 71 4.18 -9.51 -12.97
C ASP A 71 4.05 -10.87 -13.69
N GLU A 72 3.33 -11.84 -13.14
CA GLU A 72 3.07 -13.12 -13.80
C GLU A 72 2.16 -12.93 -15.04
N PRO A 73 2.53 -13.45 -16.23
CA PRO A 73 1.74 -13.30 -17.45
C PRO A 73 0.42 -14.09 -17.43
N ALA A 74 -0.49 -13.75 -18.34
CA ALA A 74 -1.74 -14.50 -18.55
C ALA A 74 -1.48 -15.86 -19.21
N GLY A 75 -2.44 -16.78 -19.11
CA GLY A 75 -2.46 -18.01 -19.92
C GLY A 75 -1.73 -19.22 -19.33
N LYS A 76 -0.93 -19.07 -18.26
CA LYS A 76 -0.46 -20.22 -17.49
C LYS A 76 -1.58 -20.75 -16.60
N HIS A 77 -1.66 -22.07 -16.48
CA HIS A 77 -2.53 -22.71 -15.52
C HIS A 77 -2.20 -22.20 -14.10
N ILE A 78 -3.21 -21.88 -13.28
CA ILE A 78 -3.04 -21.24 -11.97
C ILE A 78 -2.10 -22.03 -11.03
N ARG A 79 -2.09 -23.36 -11.15
CA ARG A 79 -1.17 -24.25 -10.41
C ARG A 79 0.30 -24.03 -10.74
N LEU A 80 0.61 -23.52 -11.93
CA LEU A 80 1.96 -23.27 -12.45
C LEU A 80 2.34 -21.79 -12.43
N ALA A 81 1.41 -20.91 -12.06
CA ALA A 81 1.67 -19.49 -11.91
C ALA A 81 2.61 -19.27 -10.72
N ARG A 82 3.58 -18.35 -10.86
CA ARG A 82 4.42 -17.96 -9.72
C ARG A 82 3.58 -17.25 -8.68
N LYS A 83 3.75 -17.67 -7.43
CA LYS A 83 3.05 -17.13 -6.28
C LYS A 83 4.01 -16.43 -5.34
N LYS A 84 3.46 -15.54 -4.54
CA LYS A 84 4.18 -14.80 -3.51
C LYS A 84 3.37 -14.85 -2.23
N ASN A 85 4.05 -15.17 -1.14
CA ASN A 85 3.48 -15.04 0.18
C ASN A 85 3.40 -13.55 0.54
N ILE A 86 2.20 -13.11 0.93
CA ILE A 86 1.90 -11.74 1.31
C ILE A 86 1.18 -11.71 2.66
N ARG A 87 1.37 -10.62 3.40
CA ARG A 87 0.67 -10.37 4.65
C ARG A 87 -0.52 -9.46 4.42
N LEU A 88 -1.70 -9.87 4.87
CA LEU A 88 -2.95 -9.14 4.68
C LEU A 88 -3.58 -8.83 6.03
N ARG A 89 -4.02 -7.60 6.26
CA ARG A 89 -4.77 -7.21 7.45
C ARG A 89 -6.26 -7.40 7.20
N LEU A 90 -6.77 -8.57 7.62
CA LEU A 90 -8.17 -8.94 7.48
C LEU A 90 -9.05 -8.11 8.42
N LEU A 91 -8.67 -8.02 9.69
CA LEU A 91 -9.37 -7.22 10.70
C LEU A 91 -8.53 -6.03 11.11
N ASP A 92 -9.11 -4.85 11.04
CA ASP A 92 -8.56 -3.64 11.66
C ASP A 92 -9.68 -3.04 12.52
N PHE A 93 -9.72 -3.41 13.81
CA PHE A 93 -10.87 -3.17 14.67
C PHE A 93 -11.24 -1.68 14.77
N ASN A 94 -10.26 -0.79 14.77
CA ASN A 94 -10.52 0.64 14.90
C ASN A 94 -11.28 1.16 13.68
N THR A 95 -10.74 0.94 12.48
CA THR A 95 -11.37 1.43 11.24
C THR A 95 -12.61 0.64 10.85
N ASP A 96 -12.60 -0.69 11.06
CA ASP A 96 -13.70 -1.56 10.63
C ASP A 96 -14.95 -1.33 11.49
N LEU A 97 -14.82 -1.01 12.79
CA LEU A 97 -15.97 -0.74 13.65
C LEU A 97 -16.64 0.59 13.33
N GLU A 98 -15.86 1.62 12.98
CA GLU A 98 -16.40 2.91 12.51
C GLU A 98 -17.20 2.72 11.22
N VAL A 99 -16.62 2.02 10.24
CA VAL A 99 -17.30 1.69 8.99
C VAL A 99 -18.52 0.81 9.22
N LEU A 100 -18.47 -0.13 10.18
CA LEU A 100 -19.61 -0.97 10.53
C LEU A 100 -20.77 -0.15 11.07
N ALA A 101 -20.49 0.83 11.93
CA ALA A 101 -21.50 1.69 12.53
C ALA A 101 -22.17 2.59 11.49
N GLU A 102 -21.41 3.09 10.50
CA GLU A 102 -21.90 4.05 9.51
C GLU A 102 -22.50 3.39 8.25
N TYR A 103 -21.89 2.31 7.77
CA TYR A 103 -22.20 1.71 6.45
C TYR A 103 -22.60 0.22 6.53
N GLY A 104 -22.67 -0.36 7.74
CA GLY A 104 -23.04 -1.75 7.94
C GLY A 104 -22.04 -2.76 7.38
N THR A 105 -22.43 -4.03 7.35
CA THR A 105 -21.55 -5.14 6.95
C THR A 105 -21.10 -5.09 5.48
N ALA A 106 -21.95 -4.55 4.60
CA ALA A 106 -21.58 -4.32 3.20
C ALA A 106 -20.49 -3.24 3.07
N GLY A 107 -20.60 -2.16 3.85
CA GLY A 107 -19.56 -1.14 3.94
C GLY A 107 -18.23 -1.69 4.44
N VAL A 108 -18.26 -2.47 5.52
CA VAL A 108 -17.04 -3.13 6.05
C VAL A 108 -16.41 -4.03 5.01
N ARG A 109 -17.21 -4.82 4.28
CA ARG A 109 -16.69 -5.70 3.22
C ARG A 109 -16.00 -4.91 2.11
N ARG A 110 -16.59 -3.79 1.66
CA ARG A 110 -15.97 -2.90 0.66
C ARG A 110 -14.70 -2.23 1.17
N HIS A 111 -14.72 -1.77 2.42
CA HIS A 111 -13.57 -1.18 3.09
C HIS A 111 -12.40 -2.19 3.20
N ARG A 112 -12.69 -3.43 3.61
CA ARG A 112 -11.71 -4.52 3.62
C ARG A 112 -11.20 -4.86 2.23
N LEU A 113 -12.08 -4.96 1.24
CA LEU A 113 -11.71 -5.22 -0.15
C LEU A 113 -10.69 -4.18 -0.67
N LEU A 114 -10.95 -2.91 -0.40
CA LEU A 114 -10.04 -1.81 -0.73
C LEU A 114 -8.67 -1.97 -0.06
N ARG A 115 -8.65 -2.29 1.24
CA ARG A 115 -7.42 -2.50 2.03
C ARG A 115 -6.62 -3.70 1.54
N LEU A 116 -7.26 -4.86 1.37
CA LEU A 116 -6.62 -6.12 0.99
C LEU A 116 -5.99 -6.04 -0.40
N THR A 117 -6.72 -5.46 -1.36
CA THR A 117 -6.21 -5.31 -2.74
C THR A 117 -5.01 -4.36 -2.82
N ARG A 118 -5.03 -3.26 -2.07
CA ARG A 118 -3.89 -2.34 -1.92
C ARG A 118 -2.68 -3.05 -1.29
N GLN A 119 -2.87 -3.76 -0.18
CA GLN A 119 -1.78 -4.46 0.52
C GLN A 119 -1.15 -5.56 -0.34
N ALA A 120 -1.96 -6.34 -1.05
CA ALA A 120 -1.45 -7.34 -1.99
C ALA A 120 -0.61 -6.69 -3.09
N TYR A 121 -1.12 -5.61 -3.67
CA TYR A 121 -0.44 -4.91 -4.76
C TYR A 121 0.86 -4.25 -4.32
N ASP A 122 0.88 -3.59 -3.16
CA ASP A 122 2.09 -2.97 -2.60
C ASP A 122 3.19 -4.02 -2.33
N GLN A 123 2.79 -5.25 -1.99
CA GLN A 123 3.69 -6.40 -1.85
C GLN A 123 4.01 -7.11 -3.17
N GLY A 124 3.51 -6.62 -4.32
CA GLY A 124 3.80 -7.16 -5.64
C GLY A 124 3.04 -8.42 -5.99
N ALA A 125 1.88 -8.65 -5.38
CA ALA A 125 0.95 -9.74 -5.70
C ALA A 125 -0.44 -9.22 -6.07
N LEU A 126 -1.31 -10.08 -6.59
CA LEU A 126 -2.67 -9.75 -6.98
C LEU A 126 -3.64 -10.81 -6.47
N LEU A 127 -4.76 -10.34 -5.91
CA LEU A 127 -5.86 -11.19 -5.49
C LEU A 127 -6.88 -11.33 -6.64
N SER A 128 -7.35 -12.54 -6.87
CA SER A 128 -8.49 -12.84 -7.74
C SER A 128 -9.83 -12.52 -7.04
N TYR A 129 -10.94 -12.58 -7.76
CA TYR A 129 -12.25 -12.42 -7.14
C TYR A 129 -12.60 -13.60 -6.23
N GLU A 130 -12.11 -14.79 -6.57
CA GLU A 130 -12.24 -16.02 -5.80
C GLU A 130 -11.47 -15.91 -4.47
N ASP A 131 -10.24 -15.39 -4.51
CA ASP A 131 -9.43 -15.16 -3.31
C ASP A 131 -10.15 -14.19 -2.36
N LEU A 132 -10.61 -13.05 -2.89
CA LEU A 132 -11.34 -12.04 -2.12
C LEU A 132 -12.67 -12.58 -1.58
N ALA A 133 -13.38 -13.39 -2.36
CA ALA A 133 -14.63 -14.01 -1.95
C ALA A 133 -14.41 -14.98 -0.78
N MET A 134 -13.36 -15.79 -0.85
CA MET A 134 -12.98 -16.70 0.22
C MET A 134 -12.57 -15.92 1.49
N ILE A 135 -11.63 -14.98 1.36
CA ILE A 135 -11.10 -14.18 2.48
C ILE A 135 -12.21 -13.38 3.18
N LEU A 136 -13.15 -12.81 2.42
CA LEU A 136 -14.24 -11.98 2.95
C LEU A 136 -15.54 -12.76 3.20
N THR A 137 -15.50 -14.09 3.09
CA THR A 137 -16.62 -14.99 3.36
C THR A 137 -17.89 -14.59 2.60
N THR A 138 -17.76 -14.42 1.28
CA THR A 138 -18.84 -14.02 0.38
C THR A 138 -18.73 -14.77 -0.96
N SER A 139 -19.51 -14.37 -1.96
CA SER A 139 -19.41 -14.91 -3.32
C SER A 139 -18.63 -13.99 -4.26
N ALA A 140 -17.99 -14.57 -5.29
CA ALA A 140 -17.32 -13.81 -6.34
C ALA A 140 -18.26 -12.82 -7.04
N SER A 141 -19.55 -13.17 -7.19
CA SER A 141 -20.58 -12.27 -7.71
C SER A 141 -20.81 -11.04 -6.82
N THR A 142 -20.72 -11.20 -5.49
CA THR A 142 -20.79 -10.08 -4.56
C THR A 142 -19.55 -9.22 -4.62
N ILE A 143 -18.35 -9.82 -4.69
CA ILE A 143 -17.10 -9.09 -4.89
C ILE A 143 -17.16 -8.26 -6.18
N LYS A 144 -17.63 -8.84 -7.29
CA LYS A 144 -17.78 -8.13 -8.57
C LYS A 144 -18.72 -6.92 -8.45
N ARG A 145 -19.85 -7.07 -7.73
CA ARG A 145 -20.78 -5.95 -7.45
C ARG A 145 -20.14 -4.87 -6.59
N ASP A 146 -19.38 -5.26 -5.56
CA ASP A 146 -18.68 -4.32 -4.68
C ASP A 146 -17.55 -3.58 -5.40
N VAL A 147 -16.79 -4.26 -6.26
CA VAL A 147 -15.78 -3.63 -7.13
C VAL A 147 -16.42 -2.63 -8.09
N TYR A 148 -17.56 -2.99 -8.70
CA TYR A 148 -18.30 -2.06 -9.56
C TYR A 148 -18.75 -0.81 -8.79
N HIS A 149 -19.27 -0.98 -7.57
CA HIS A 149 -19.65 0.14 -6.70
C HIS A 149 -18.47 1.05 -6.38
N LEU A 150 -17.36 0.47 -5.92
CA LEU A 150 -16.14 1.20 -5.56
C LEU A 150 -15.56 1.96 -6.75
N ASN A 151 -15.52 1.34 -7.93
CA ASN A 151 -15.07 2.01 -9.15
C ASN A 151 -15.96 3.22 -9.51
N ARG A 152 -17.29 3.15 -9.29
CA ARG A 152 -18.20 4.29 -9.50
C ARG A 152 -17.98 5.43 -8.49
N GLU A 153 -17.50 5.11 -7.30
CA GLU A 153 -17.06 6.09 -6.30
C GLU A 153 -15.65 6.64 -6.59
N GLY A 154 -15.07 6.27 -7.73
CA GLY A 154 -13.73 6.69 -8.16
C GLY A 154 -12.60 5.93 -7.45
N LYS A 155 -12.90 4.87 -6.70
CA LYS A 155 -11.91 4.00 -6.07
C LYS A 155 -11.48 2.91 -7.04
N PHE A 156 -10.22 2.94 -7.45
CA PHE A 156 -9.71 1.93 -8.38
C PHE A 156 -9.31 0.64 -7.64
N ILE A 157 -9.93 -0.48 -8.01
CA ILE A 157 -9.58 -1.81 -7.48
C ILE A 157 -8.74 -2.59 -8.50
N ILE A 158 -7.50 -2.91 -8.11
CA ILE A 158 -6.62 -3.77 -8.90
C ILE A 158 -6.75 -5.21 -8.40
N THR A 159 -7.38 -6.05 -9.22
CA THR A 159 -7.44 -7.50 -9.03
C THR A 159 -6.65 -8.20 -10.11
N ARG A 160 -6.44 -9.51 -9.96
CA ARG A 160 -5.79 -10.30 -11.01
C ARG A 160 -6.57 -10.22 -12.33
N GLY A 161 -7.89 -10.42 -12.26
CA GLY A 161 -8.78 -10.30 -13.42
C GLY A 161 -8.72 -8.92 -14.06
N SER A 162 -8.88 -7.84 -13.28
CA SER A 162 -8.87 -6.49 -13.85
C SER A 162 -7.52 -6.14 -14.49
N LYS A 163 -6.40 -6.58 -13.92
CA LYS A 163 -5.08 -6.38 -14.55
C LYS A 163 -4.90 -7.13 -15.86
N LEU A 164 -5.47 -8.34 -15.97
CA LEU A 164 -5.42 -9.15 -17.19
C LEU A 164 -6.38 -8.61 -18.26
N ASP A 165 -7.59 -8.21 -17.86
CA ASP A 165 -8.66 -7.72 -18.73
C ASP A 165 -8.44 -6.29 -19.24
N MET A 166 -7.57 -5.51 -18.59
CA MET A 166 -7.17 -4.17 -19.04
C MET A 166 -6.56 -4.15 -20.46
N GLY A 167 -6.20 -5.30 -21.02
CA GLY A 167 -5.63 -5.40 -22.36
C GLY A 167 -4.37 -4.53 -22.54
N PRO A 168 -4.06 -4.10 -23.78
CA PRO A 168 -2.97 -3.17 -24.05
C PRO A 168 -3.25 -1.70 -23.68
N GLY A 169 -4.27 -1.37 -22.87
CA GLY A 169 -4.60 0.00 -22.45
C GLY A 169 -3.60 0.64 -21.47
N LEU A 170 -3.67 1.94 -21.20
CA LEU A 170 -2.71 2.66 -20.33
C LEU A 170 -2.42 1.91 -19.01
N SER A 171 -1.13 1.74 -18.67
CA SER A 171 -0.74 1.15 -17.40
C SER A 171 -1.30 1.97 -16.24
N HIS A 172 -1.74 1.28 -15.19
CA HIS A 172 -2.18 1.92 -13.96
C HIS A 172 -1.11 2.87 -13.37
N LYS A 173 0.18 2.61 -13.62
CA LYS A 173 1.29 3.50 -13.26
C LYS A 173 1.22 4.83 -14.02
N THR A 174 0.93 4.76 -15.32
CA THR A 174 0.81 5.90 -16.21
C THR A 174 -0.37 6.79 -15.81
N ILE A 175 -1.49 6.21 -15.37
CA ILE A 175 -2.65 6.95 -14.82
C ILE A 175 -2.27 7.69 -13.53
N ILE A 176 -1.53 7.06 -12.63
CA ILE A 176 -1.06 7.71 -11.38
C ILE A 176 -0.15 8.91 -11.70
N ILE A 177 0.78 8.75 -12.64
CA ILE A 177 1.67 9.84 -13.07
C ILE A 177 0.87 10.96 -13.75
N ASP A 178 -0.14 10.61 -14.55
CA ASP A 178 -1.05 11.57 -15.16
C ASP A 178 -1.78 12.43 -14.10
N TYR A 179 -2.34 11.83 -13.05
CA TYR A 179 -2.91 12.58 -11.93
C TYR A 179 -1.88 13.49 -11.25
N TYR A 180 -0.66 13.00 -11.05
CA TYR A 180 0.40 13.84 -10.47
C TYR A 180 0.72 15.05 -11.36
N LEU A 181 0.86 14.87 -12.67
CA LEU A 181 1.15 15.99 -13.57
C LEU A 181 -0.04 16.96 -13.73
N LYS A 182 -1.28 16.49 -13.52
CA LYS A 182 -2.49 17.34 -13.48
C LYS A 182 -2.62 18.22 -12.24
N GLY A 183 -1.74 18.10 -11.24
CA GLY A 183 -1.76 18.97 -10.06
C GLY A 183 -2.32 18.32 -8.78
N TYR A 184 -2.76 17.06 -8.83
CA TYR A 184 -3.30 16.39 -7.65
C TYR A 184 -2.22 16.17 -6.57
N THR A 185 -2.57 16.31 -5.29
CA THR A 185 -1.65 16.02 -4.19
C THR A 185 -1.43 14.52 -4.03
N PHE A 186 -0.37 14.10 -3.33
CA PHE A 186 -0.18 12.67 -3.02
C PHE A 186 -1.41 12.09 -2.32
N THR A 187 -1.96 12.80 -1.33
CA THR A 187 -3.16 12.39 -0.60
C THR A 187 -4.38 12.24 -1.50
N ASP A 188 -4.56 13.13 -2.49
CA ASP A 188 -5.65 13.00 -3.47
C ASP A 188 -5.47 11.77 -4.35
N ILE A 189 -4.23 11.55 -4.83
CA ILE A 189 -3.90 10.39 -5.67
C ILE A 189 -4.11 9.10 -4.87
N GLU A 190 -3.69 9.04 -3.60
CA GLU A 190 -3.97 7.90 -2.73
C GLU A 190 -5.48 7.68 -2.58
N ARG A 191 -6.27 8.75 -2.39
CA ARG A 191 -7.72 8.67 -2.22
C ARG A 191 -8.41 8.16 -3.49
N ILE A 192 -7.99 8.59 -4.66
CA ILE A 192 -8.58 8.23 -5.97
C ILE A 192 -8.10 6.83 -6.37
N THR A 193 -6.79 6.64 -6.45
CA THR A 193 -6.18 5.44 -7.04
C THR A 193 -6.01 4.30 -6.04
N ASN A 194 -6.19 4.55 -4.74
CA ASN A 194 -5.95 3.60 -3.65
C ASN A 194 -4.51 3.06 -3.60
N HIS A 195 -3.53 3.82 -4.09
CA HIS A 195 -2.11 3.52 -3.91
C HIS A 195 -1.58 4.17 -2.65
N SER A 196 -0.53 3.58 -2.09
CA SER A 196 0.27 4.27 -1.08
C SER A 196 1.14 5.34 -1.70
N GLU A 197 1.43 6.39 -0.93
CA GLU A 197 2.38 7.43 -1.28
C GLU A 197 3.73 6.83 -1.67
N ARG A 198 4.15 5.75 -0.98
CA ARG A 198 5.34 4.97 -1.33
C ARG A 198 5.26 4.40 -2.76
N SER A 199 4.12 3.80 -3.13
CA SER A 199 3.88 3.29 -4.47
C SER A 199 3.85 4.41 -5.51
N VAL A 200 3.21 5.55 -5.21
CA VAL A 200 3.18 6.74 -6.09
C VAL A 200 4.58 7.29 -6.31
N LYS A 201 5.37 7.49 -5.24
CA LYS A 201 6.78 7.94 -5.30
C LYS A 201 7.63 7.00 -6.16
N ARG A 202 7.45 5.68 -6.01
CA ARG A 202 8.14 4.68 -6.84
C ARG A 202 7.81 4.85 -8.32
N TYR A 203 6.55 5.06 -8.68
CA TYR A 203 6.16 5.28 -10.09
C TYR A 203 6.69 6.59 -10.64
N LEU A 204 6.70 7.64 -9.83
CA LEU A 204 7.30 8.92 -10.20
C LEU A 204 8.80 8.78 -10.44
N SER A 205 9.52 8.06 -9.58
CA SER A 205 10.95 7.75 -9.76
C SER A 205 11.20 6.96 -11.04
N ASP A 206 10.38 5.94 -11.32
CA ASP A 206 10.47 5.16 -12.57
C ASP A 206 10.26 6.07 -13.79
N PHE A 207 9.33 7.03 -13.71
CA PHE A 207 9.04 7.98 -14.78
C PHE A 207 10.18 8.97 -15.00
N ILE A 208 10.72 9.55 -13.92
CA ILE A 208 11.86 10.47 -13.97
C ILE A 208 13.06 9.77 -14.62
N GLN A 209 13.36 8.53 -14.22
CA GLN A 209 14.45 7.76 -14.82
C GLN A 209 14.29 7.62 -16.34
N VAL A 210 13.09 7.24 -16.81
CA VAL A 210 12.81 7.10 -18.24
C VAL A 210 12.89 8.44 -18.98
N ALA A 211 12.34 9.50 -18.40
CA ALA A 211 12.34 10.83 -18.99
C ALA A 211 13.74 11.43 -19.09
N THR A 212 14.58 11.25 -18.07
CA THR A 212 15.98 11.69 -18.07
C THR A 212 16.80 10.96 -19.14
N LEU A 213 16.67 9.63 -19.23
CA LEU A 213 17.35 8.86 -20.28
C LEU A 213 16.90 9.28 -21.69
N PHE A 214 15.62 9.60 -21.85
CA PHE A 214 15.12 10.10 -23.13
C PHE A 214 15.69 11.48 -23.48
N LYS A 215 15.74 12.41 -22.52
CA LYS A 215 16.38 13.74 -22.71
C LYS A 215 17.87 13.64 -23.04
N GLN A 216 18.56 12.62 -22.52
CA GLN A 216 19.96 12.33 -22.85
C GLN A 216 20.16 11.69 -24.24
N GLY A 217 19.09 11.46 -25.01
CA GLY A 217 19.16 10.96 -26.38
C GLY A 217 19.23 9.44 -26.51
N PHE A 218 19.02 8.68 -25.44
CA PHE A 218 19.00 7.22 -25.52
C PHE A 218 17.80 6.71 -26.34
N LYS A 219 18.01 5.70 -27.17
CA LYS A 219 16.94 5.06 -27.94
C LYS A 219 16.02 4.25 -27.03
N LYS A 220 14.73 4.12 -27.40
CA LYS A 220 13.71 3.37 -26.62
C LYS A 220 14.18 1.99 -26.13
N ASN A 221 14.92 1.24 -26.96
CA ASN A 221 15.45 -0.06 -26.61
C ASN A 221 16.57 0.00 -25.54
N GLN A 222 17.41 1.02 -25.59
CA GLN A 222 18.46 1.26 -24.58
C GLN A 222 17.83 1.69 -23.25
N ILE A 223 16.86 2.59 -23.29
CA ILE A 223 16.09 3.01 -22.11
C ILE A 223 15.46 1.80 -21.43
N ARG A 224 14.84 0.90 -22.20
CA ARG A 224 14.25 -0.35 -21.68
C ARG A 224 15.26 -1.21 -20.93
N LEU A 225 16.45 -1.40 -21.48
CA LEU A 225 17.52 -2.21 -20.89
C LEU A 225 18.06 -1.56 -19.60
N ILE A 226 18.34 -0.26 -19.63
CA ILE A 226 18.92 0.49 -18.50
C ILE A 226 17.92 0.61 -17.35
N SER A 227 16.67 0.96 -17.66
CA SER A 227 15.62 1.16 -16.64
C SER A 227 15.00 -0.15 -16.13
N GLN A 228 15.33 -1.29 -16.75
CA GLN A 228 14.72 -2.60 -16.49
C GLN A 228 13.17 -2.56 -16.52
N LYS A 229 12.59 -1.71 -17.37
CA LYS A 229 11.14 -1.60 -17.55
C LYS A 229 10.69 -2.32 -18.81
N SER A 230 9.40 -2.61 -18.91
CA SER A 230 8.85 -3.21 -20.13
C SER A 230 8.87 -2.21 -21.29
N ALA A 231 9.02 -2.71 -22.52
CA ALA A 231 9.03 -1.86 -23.73
C ALA A 231 7.76 -0.99 -23.84
N ARG A 232 6.64 -1.54 -23.35
CA ARG A 232 5.35 -0.84 -23.28
C ARG A 232 5.36 0.29 -22.26
N LEU A 233 5.81 0.04 -21.03
CA LEU A 233 5.84 1.08 -19.99
C LEU A 233 6.73 2.26 -20.41
N VAL A 234 7.88 1.97 -21.03
CA VAL A 234 8.74 3.00 -21.62
C VAL A 234 7.97 3.81 -22.68
N ARG A 235 7.22 3.16 -23.58
CA ARG A 235 6.42 3.85 -24.59
C ARG A 235 5.36 4.76 -23.97
N GLU A 236 4.58 4.25 -23.02
CA GLU A 236 3.53 5.01 -22.35
C GLU A 236 4.10 6.24 -21.60
N TYR A 237 5.25 6.08 -20.93
CA TYR A 237 5.92 7.19 -20.25
C TYR A 237 6.43 8.24 -21.25
N LEU A 238 6.94 7.83 -22.41
CA LEU A 238 7.37 8.76 -23.46
C LEU A 238 6.19 9.51 -24.09
N GLU A 239 5.06 8.83 -24.31
CA GLU A 239 3.82 9.46 -24.78
C GLU A 239 3.34 10.53 -23.79
N LEU A 240 3.31 10.18 -22.50
CA LEU A 240 2.93 11.08 -21.43
C LEU A 240 3.90 12.26 -21.29
N LEU A 241 5.21 12.01 -21.41
CA LEU A 241 6.24 13.05 -21.44
C LEU A 241 6.01 14.03 -22.60
N ASN A 242 5.74 13.54 -23.80
CA ASN A 242 5.52 14.37 -24.98
C ASN A 242 4.29 15.28 -24.79
N ILE A 243 3.18 14.73 -24.29
CA ILE A 243 1.94 15.49 -24.02
C ILE A 243 2.23 16.65 -23.06
N TYR A 244 2.86 16.38 -21.92
CA TYR A 244 3.09 17.40 -20.90
C TYR A 244 4.26 18.33 -21.20
N SER A 245 5.19 17.93 -22.07
CA SER A 245 6.24 18.82 -22.59
C SER A 245 5.68 19.86 -23.56
N ALA A 246 4.62 19.52 -24.31
CA ALA A 246 3.97 20.45 -25.23
C ALA A 246 3.15 21.52 -24.49
N THR A 247 2.65 21.21 -23.29
CA THR A 247 1.81 22.11 -22.47
C THR A 247 2.61 22.89 -21.42
N GLU A 248 3.95 22.90 -21.48
CA GLU A 248 4.84 23.58 -20.52
C GLU A 248 4.47 23.34 -19.04
N ASN A 249 4.24 22.08 -18.67
CA ASN A 249 3.79 21.75 -17.33
C ASN A 249 4.86 22.05 -16.25
N GLN A 250 4.52 22.91 -15.29
CA GLN A 250 5.43 23.33 -14.21
C GLN A 250 5.92 22.17 -13.33
N ARG A 251 5.07 21.17 -13.02
CA ARG A 251 5.48 20.01 -12.23
C ARG A 251 6.46 19.12 -12.97
N LEU A 252 6.28 18.98 -14.29
CA LEU A 252 7.24 18.25 -15.13
C LEU A 252 8.61 18.92 -15.13
N ALA A 253 8.65 20.26 -15.18
CA ALA A 253 9.90 21.01 -15.08
C ALA A 253 10.57 20.85 -13.70
N GLN A 254 9.79 20.86 -12.61
CA GLN A 254 10.29 20.67 -11.25
C GLN A 254 10.94 19.29 -11.05
N ILE A 255 10.32 18.21 -11.51
CA ILE A 255 10.84 16.85 -11.31
C ILE A 255 12.03 16.50 -12.23
N LEU A 256 12.19 17.21 -13.35
CA LEU A 256 13.30 17.01 -14.29
C LEU A 256 14.47 17.99 -14.08
N SER A 257 14.28 19.00 -13.24
CA SER A 257 15.38 19.88 -12.84
C SER A 257 16.27 19.12 -11.86
N PRO A 258 17.58 19.01 -12.12
CA PRO A 258 18.48 18.35 -11.17
C PRO A 258 18.45 19.12 -9.85
N GLN A 259 18.04 18.45 -8.76
CA GLN A 259 18.24 19.00 -7.43
C GLN A 259 19.74 19.12 -7.20
N GLN A 260 20.22 20.34 -6.96
CA GLN A 260 21.60 20.51 -6.49
C GLN A 260 21.71 19.79 -5.14
N PRO A 261 22.76 18.99 -4.92
CA PRO A 261 22.93 18.30 -3.65
C PRO A 261 22.97 19.34 -2.52
N ASP A 262 22.10 19.15 -1.52
CA ASP A 262 22.05 19.99 -0.33
C ASP A 262 23.46 20.15 0.27
N GLU A 263 23.87 21.40 0.49
CA GLU A 263 25.16 21.77 1.11
C GLU A 263 25.41 21.09 2.47
N VAL A 264 24.37 20.55 3.09
CA VAL A 264 24.44 19.77 4.34
C VAL A 264 25.30 18.50 4.18
N SER A 265 25.40 17.94 2.97
CA SER A 265 26.23 16.75 2.70
C SER A 265 27.71 17.06 2.50
N LYS A 266 28.09 18.30 2.16
CA LYS A 266 29.50 18.70 1.98
C LYS A 266 30.26 18.86 3.31
N LYS A 267 29.57 19.11 4.43
CA LYS A 267 30.22 19.23 5.74
C LYS A 267 30.62 17.89 6.37
N LYS A 268 30.18 16.75 5.84
CA LYS A 268 30.61 15.42 6.34
C LYS A 268 31.84 14.85 5.65
N SER A 269 32.33 15.47 4.58
CA SER A 269 33.53 15.00 3.86
C SER A 269 34.76 15.90 4.06
N CYS A 270 34.73 16.82 5.02
CA CYS A 270 35.85 17.76 5.28
C CYS A 270 36.06 18.00 6.79
N SER A 271 36.54 16.97 7.50
CA SER A 271 37.22 17.00 8.81
C SER A 271 37.75 15.58 9.04
N GLU A 272 39.03 15.24 9.19
CA GLU A 272 40.23 15.95 9.64
C GLU A 272 41.48 15.34 8.96
N PRO A 273 42.60 16.07 8.79
CA PRO A 273 43.90 15.46 8.53
C PRO A 273 44.69 15.18 9.83
N SER A 274 45.44 14.07 9.80
CA SER A 274 46.63 13.70 10.59
C SER A 274 46.52 13.48 12.11
N ARG A 275 46.85 12.24 12.53
CA ARG A 275 47.90 12.01 13.54
C ARG A 275 48.81 10.86 13.09
N GLU A 276 50.04 11.24 12.79
CA GLU A 276 51.19 10.35 12.57
C GLU A 276 51.43 9.55 13.85
N GLY A 277 51.75 8.27 13.70
CA GLY A 277 52.08 7.38 14.81
C GLY A 277 53.51 7.65 15.27
N GLU A 278 53.64 7.97 16.56
CA GLU A 278 54.90 7.99 17.28
C GLU A 278 55.52 6.59 17.31
N GLU A 279 56.79 6.51 16.89
CA GLU A 279 57.72 5.42 17.15
C GLU A 279 57.84 5.17 18.66
N ASN A 280 57.94 3.90 19.06
CA ASN A 280 58.61 3.54 20.30
C ASN A 280 59.44 2.27 20.07
N ASP A 281 60.73 2.41 20.33
CA ASP A 281 61.67 1.37 20.75
C ASP A 281 61.21 0.67 22.06
#